data_AF-A0A1B7N0X1-F1
#
_entry.id   AF-A0A1B7N0X1-F1
#
_cell.length_a   1.000
_cell.length_b   1.000
_cell.length_c   1.000
_cell.angle_alpha   90.00
_cell.angle_beta   90.00
_cell.angle_gamma   90.00
#
_symmetry.space_group_name_H-M   'P 1'
#
loop_
_entity.id
_entity.type
_entity.pdbx_description
1 polymer ?
#
loop_
_entity_poly.entity_id
_entity_poly.type
_entity_poly.pdbx_seq_one_letter_code
_entity_poly.pdbx_strand_id
1 'polypeptide(L)'
;MDTLHDDLRRLIPAHNQRKLIVRWSPGHQGIPGNEAADEQAKLAAGGDNSEARLLPRSLKKRNGTVITLPTSKSALKQQFHHKIKKEATAVMTKSPRYPLLRKIDSSAPSKQFSLLVAGH
;
A
#
# COMPACT_ATOMS: atom_id res chain seq x y z
N MET A 1 17.72 12.98 -2.84
CA MET A 1 16.71 13.61 -1.96
C MET A 1 15.42 13.70 -2.75
N ASP A 2 14.27 13.39 -2.16
CA ASP A 2 13.00 13.39 -2.89
C ASP A 2 12.48 14.81 -3.17
N THR A 3 11.50 14.91 -4.07
CA THR A 3 10.90 16.18 -4.52
C THR A 3 10.24 16.98 -3.40
N LEU A 4 9.75 16.30 -2.35
CA LEU A 4 9.15 16.94 -1.18
C LEU A 4 10.21 17.72 -0.39
N HIS A 5 11.39 17.12 -0.16
CA HIS A 5 12.49 17.78 0.53
C HIS A 5 13.00 19.00 -0.26
N ASP A 6 13.03 18.90 -1.58
CA ASP A 6 13.45 20.01 -2.45
C ASP A 6 12.44 21.16 -2.44
N ASP A 7 11.14 20.86 -2.50
CA ASP A 7 10.07 21.86 -2.39
C ASP A 7 10.07 22.54 -1.01
N LEU A 8 10.26 21.77 0.07
CA LEU A 8 10.38 22.33 1.43
C LEU A 8 11.59 23.27 1.56
N ARG A 9 12.75 22.91 1.00
CA ARG A 9 13.93 23.81 0.99
C ARG A 9 13.68 25.12 0.25
N ARG A 10 12.81 25.12 -0.77
CA ARG A 10 12.42 26.32 -1.52
C ARG A 10 11.38 27.16 -0.77
N LEU A 11 10.40 26.52 -0.13
CA LEU A 11 9.28 27.18 0.53
C LEU A 11 9.68 27.84 1.85
N ILE A 12 10.56 27.21 2.64
CA ILE A 12 10.95 27.71 3.98
C ILE A 12 11.55 29.13 3.91
N PRO A 13 12.50 29.45 3.00
CA PRO A 13 13.03 30.81 2.88
C PRO A 13 12.02 31.81 2.31
N ALA A 14 11.14 31.38 1.39
CA ALA A 14 10.20 32.24 0.68
C ALA A 14 9.04 32.72 1.57
N HIS A 15 8.70 31.99 2.63
CA HIS A 15 7.63 32.33 3.57
C HIS A 15 8.20 32.76 4.93
N ASN A 16 9.08 33.76 4.95
CA ASN A 16 9.77 34.21 6.17
C ASN A 16 8.84 34.73 7.28
N GLN A 17 7.57 35.05 6.96
CA GLN A 17 6.58 35.55 7.91
C GLN A 17 5.80 34.44 8.63
N ARG A 18 6.02 33.16 8.29
CA ARG A 18 5.34 32.01 8.92
C ARG A 18 6.34 30.90 9.24
N LYS A 19 6.33 30.43 10.49
CA LYS A 19 7.22 29.34 10.94
C LYS A 19 6.66 27.99 10.50
N LEU A 20 7.30 27.34 9.51
CA LEU A 20 7.01 25.96 9.15
C LEU A 20 7.79 25.00 10.07
N ILE A 21 7.10 24.07 10.73
CA ILE A 21 7.71 23.04 11.59
C ILE A 21 7.36 21.67 11.03
N VAL A 22 8.38 20.87 10.74
CA VAL A 22 8.22 19.48 10.29
C VAL A 22 8.45 18.55 11.48
N ARG A 23 7.54 17.58 11.70
CA ARG A 23 7.64 16.58 12.78
C ARG A 23 7.30 15.21 12.23
N TRP A 24 8.04 14.20 12.71
CA TRP A 24 7.67 12.81 12.52
C TRP A 24 6.56 12.46 13.51
N SER A 25 5.51 11.81 13.02
CA SER A 25 4.45 11.26 13.86
C SER A 25 4.43 9.73 13.70
N PRO A 26 4.12 8.99 14.77
CA PRO A 26 3.96 7.55 14.68
C PRO A 26 2.73 7.21 13.82
N GLY A 27 2.90 6.23 12.92
CA GLY A 27 1.80 5.74 12.09
C GLY A 27 0.80 4.90 12.90
N HIS A 28 -0.46 4.88 12.45
CA HIS A 28 -1.54 4.05 13.02
C HIS A 28 -1.79 4.27 14.53
N GLN A 29 -1.64 5.51 15.02
CA GLN A 29 -1.86 5.86 16.42
C GLN A 29 -3.16 6.65 16.67
N GLY A 30 -4.13 6.65 15.75
CA GLY A 30 -5.37 7.42 15.99
C GLY A 30 -5.23 8.92 15.74
N ILE A 31 -4.15 9.40 15.11
CA ILE A 31 -3.95 10.84 14.89
C ILE A 31 -4.85 11.28 13.74
N PRO A 32 -5.92 12.07 13.99
CA PRO A 32 -6.99 12.24 13.00
C PRO A 32 -6.50 12.79 11.65
N GLY A 33 -5.58 13.77 11.68
CA GLY A 33 -5.02 14.35 10.44
C GLY A 33 -4.13 13.39 9.65
N ASN A 34 -3.40 12.50 10.35
CA ASN A 34 -2.55 11.49 9.69
C ASN A 34 -3.41 10.37 9.09
N GLU A 35 -4.45 9.96 9.81
CA GLU A 35 -5.39 8.91 9.35
C GLU A 35 -6.21 9.39 8.16
N ALA A 36 -6.73 10.62 8.20
CA ALA A 36 -7.42 11.20 7.05
C ALA A 36 -6.51 11.27 5.81
N ALA A 37 -5.24 11.65 5.99
CA ALA A 37 -4.28 11.65 4.88
C ALA A 37 -4.00 10.24 4.33
N ASP A 38 -3.87 9.24 5.20
CA ASP A 38 -3.66 7.84 4.83
C ASP A 38 -4.89 7.23 4.12
N GLU A 39 -6.11 7.54 4.57
CA GLU A 39 -7.34 7.15 3.89
C GLU A 39 -7.41 7.71 2.47
N GLN A 40 -7.15 9.00 2.28
CA GLN A 40 -7.12 9.60 0.94
C GLN A 40 -6.02 8.98 0.06
N ALA A 41 -4.86 8.67 0.64
CA ALA A 41 -3.79 7.99 -0.09
C ALA A 41 -4.21 6.57 -0.54
N LYS A 42 -4.95 5.83 0.30
CA LYS A 42 -5.51 4.51 -0.04
C LYS A 42 -6.55 4.60 -1.15
N LEU A 43 -7.45 5.58 -1.10
CA LEU A 43 -8.46 5.82 -2.14
C LEU A 43 -7.79 6.12 -3.48
N ALA A 44 -6.81 7.03 -3.50
CA ALA A 44 -6.03 7.35 -4.70
C ALA A 44 -5.29 6.13 -5.26
N ALA A 45 -4.67 5.31 -4.40
CA ALA A 45 -4.03 4.06 -4.80
C ALA A 45 -5.03 3.03 -5.35
N GLY A 46 -6.29 3.08 -4.91
CA GLY A 46 -7.41 2.30 -5.45
C GLY A 46 -7.96 2.80 -6.78
N GLY A 47 -7.50 3.95 -7.28
CA GLY A 47 -7.91 4.54 -8.54
C GLY A 47 -8.84 5.74 -8.41
N ASP A 48 -9.31 6.08 -7.20
CA ASP A 48 -10.12 7.25 -6.92
C ASP A 48 -9.23 8.50 -6.84
N ASN A 49 -8.89 9.02 -8.02
CA ASN A 49 -7.95 10.11 -8.17
C ASN A 49 -8.68 11.44 -8.36
N SER A 50 -8.17 12.49 -7.72
CA SER A 50 -8.55 13.86 -8.03
C SER A 50 -8.24 14.20 -9.49
N GLU A 51 -8.93 15.21 -10.03
CA GLU A 51 -8.64 15.74 -11.36
C GLU A 51 -7.16 16.13 -11.51
N ALA A 52 -6.57 15.85 -12.67
CA ALA A 52 -5.14 16.08 -12.92
C ALA A 52 -4.69 17.53 -12.69
N ARG A 53 -5.60 18.52 -12.79
CA ARG A 53 -5.29 19.93 -12.53
C ARG A 53 -5.01 20.23 -11.05
N LEU A 54 -5.55 19.41 -10.13
CA LEU A 54 -5.40 19.56 -8.68
C LEU A 54 -4.15 18.86 -8.14
N LEU A 55 -3.55 17.96 -8.91
CA LEU A 55 -2.34 17.25 -8.49
C LEU A 55 -1.15 18.22 -8.30
N PRO A 56 -0.21 17.93 -7.39
CA PRO A 56 1.08 18.61 -7.33
C PRO A 56 1.81 18.54 -8.68
N ARG A 57 2.60 19.57 -9.03
CA ARG A 57 3.34 19.61 -10.31
C ARG A 57 4.21 18.38 -10.55
N SER A 58 4.78 17.81 -9.49
CA SER A 58 5.58 16.59 -9.51
C SER A 58 4.81 15.33 -9.88
N LEU A 59 3.47 15.35 -9.77
CA LEU A 59 2.56 14.25 -10.10
C LEU A 59 1.69 14.55 -11.34
N LYS A 60 1.75 15.77 -11.90
CA LYS A 60 1.07 16.12 -13.16
C LYS A 60 1.80 15.50 -14.35
N LYS A 61 1.04 15.08 -15.37
CA LYS A 61 1.61 14.67 -16.67
C LYS A 61 2.48 15.80 -17.22
N ARG A 62 3.72 15.50 -17.60
CA ARG A 62 4.62 16.47 -18.22
C ARG A 62 4.69 16.17 -19.72
N ASN A 63 4.30 17.12 -20.56
CA ASN A 63 4.36 17.03 -22.02
C ASN A 63 3.61 15.81 -22.60
N GLY A 64 2.44 15.45 -22.04
CA GLY A 64 1.67 14.28 -22.47
C GLY A 64 2.16 12.94 -21.87
N THR A 65 3.35 12.90 -21.27
CA THR A 65 3.86 11.71 -20.58
C THR A 65 3.21 11.58 -19.21
N VAL A 66 2.55 10.45 -18.98
CA VAL A 66 2.05 10.06 -17.65
C VAL A 66 3.24 9.83 -16.73
N ILE A 67 3.28 10.52 -15.59
CA ILE A 67 4.25 10.21 -14.54
C ILE A 67 3.74 8.94 -13.86
N THR A 68 4.20 7.79 -14.34
CA THR A 68 3.96 6.51 -13.67
C THR A 68 4.95 6.41 -12.51
N LEU A 69 4.44 6.41 -11.28
CA LEU A 69 5.29 6.16 -10.12
C LEU A 69 5.90 4.76 -10.24
N PRO A 70 7.21 4.59 -9.97
CA PRO A 70 7.82 3.28 -9.99
C PRO A 70 7.13 2.35 -9.00
N THR A 71 6.89 1.11 -9.41
CA THR A 71 6.30 0.10 -8.52
C THR A 71 7.28 -0.18 -7.38
N SER A 72 6.79 -0.11 -6.14
CA SER A 72 7.64 -0.38 -4.99
C SER A 72 8.01 -1.87 -4.92
N LYS A 73 9.15 -2.18 -4.29
CA LYS A 73 9.59 -3.57 -4.06
C LYS A 73 8.53 -4.38 -3.30
N SER A 74 7.83 -3.75 -2.34
CA SER A 74 6.78 -4.40 -1.57
C SER A 74 5.54 -4.72 -2.42
N ALA A 75 5.11 -3.79 -3.27
CA ALA A 75 3.99 -4.02 -4.19
C ALA A 75 4.27 -5.19 -5.14
N LEU A 76 5.49 -5.26 -5.70
CA LEU A 76 5.89 -6.37 -6.57
C LEU A 76 5.88 -7.72 -5.83
N LYS A 77 6.41 -7.76 -4.59
CA LYS A 77 6.34 -8.97 -3.74
C LYS A 77 4.91 -9.38 -3.44
N GLN A 78 4.03 -8.44 -3.12
CA GLN A 78 2.62 -8.71 -2.85
C GLN A 78 1.91 -9.31 -4.07
N GLN A 79 2.15 -8.75 -5.26
CA GLN A 79 1.61 -9.29 -6.52
C GLN A 79 2.06 -10.74 -6.75
N PHE A 80 3.36 -11.01 -6.57
CA PHE A 80 3.91 -12.35 -6.74
C PHE A 80 3.37 -13.35 -5.70
N HIS A 81 3.32 -12.94 -4.43
CA HIS A 81 2.70 -13.75 -3.37
C HIS A 81 1.23 -14.03 -3.63
N HIS A 82 0.48 -13.07 -4.16
CA HIS A 82 -0.92 -13.27 -4.52
C HIS A 82 -1.06 -14.34 -5.61
N LYS A 83 -0.21 -14.29 -6.65
CA LYS A 83 -0.17 -15.31 -7.71
C LYS A 83 0.13 -16.71 -7.14
N ILE A 84 1.20 -16.84 -6.35
CA ILE A 84 1.57 -18.11 -5.71
C ILE A 84 0.41 -18.64 -4.85
N LYS A 85 -0.21 -17.78 -4.03
CA LYS A 85 -1.32 -18.19 -3.17
C LYS A 85 -2.50 -18.73 -3.97
N LYS A 86 -2.82 -18.09 -5.10
CA LYS A 86 -3.88 -18.54 -6.01
C LYS A 86 -3.56 -19.90 -6.61
N GLU A 87 -2.34 -20.09 -7.11
CA GLU A 87 -1.88 -21.35 -7.68
C GLU A 87 -1.85 -22.47 -6.63
N ALA A 88 -1.28 -22.22 -5.45
CA ALA A 88 -1.25 -23.16 -4.34
C ALA A 88 -2.66 -23.59 -3.92
N THR A 89 -3.61 -22.65 -3.87
CA THR A 89 -5.03 -22.95 -3.59
C THR A 89 -5.60 -23.88 -4.66
N ALA A 90 -5.37 -23.59 -5.94
CA ALA A 90 -5.87 -24.41 -7.04
C ALA A 90 -5.25 -25.82 -7.08
N VAL A 91 -3.97 -25.96 -6.75
CA VAL A 91 -3.30 -27.27 -6.62
C VAL A 91 -3.88 -28.04 -5.45
N MET A 92 -4.05 -27.38 -4.30
CA MET A 92 -4.54 -28.01 -3.09
C MET A 92 -5.97 -28.53 -3.27
N THR A 93 -6.86 -27.74 -3.87
CA THR A 93 -8.26 -28.15 -4.07
C THR A 93 -8.43 -29.30 -5.05
N LYS A 94 -7.48 -29.47 -5.99
CA LYS A 94 -7.46 -30.60 -6.95
C LYS A 94 -6.86 -31.88 -6.36
N SER A 95 -6.23 -31.82 -5.19
CA SER A 95 -5.61 -32.98 -4.56
C SER A 95 -6.67 -34.00 -4.11
N PRO A 96 -6.45 -35.31 -4.28
CA PRO A 96 -7.31 -36.36 -3.73
C PRO A 96 -7.50 -36.26 -2.21
N ARG A 97 -6.57 -35.60 -1.51
CA ARG A 97 -6.61 -35.43 -0.05
C ARG A 97 -7.49 -34.25 0.39
N TYR A 98 -7.89 -33.36 -0.52
CA TYR A 98 -8.67 -32.17 -0.19
C TYR A 98 -10.02 -32.45 0.49
N PRO A 99 -10.83 -33.44 0.05
CA PRO A 99 -12.08 -33.77 0.73
C PRO A 99 -11.87 -34.27 2.17
N LEU A 100 -10.79 -35.01 2.42
CA LEU A 100 -10.43 -35.46 3.77
C LEU A 100 -9.98 -34.30 4.64
N LEU A 101 -9.15 -33.40 4.09
CA LEU A 101 -8.69 -32.22 4.80
C LEU A 101 -9.86 -31.31 5.20
N ARG A 102 -10.84 -31.11 4.31
CA ARG A 102 -12.03 -30.30 4.62
C ARG A 102 -12.92 -30.86 5.73
N LYS A 103 -12.83 -32.16 6.04
CA LYS A 103 -13.53 -32.76 7.19
C LYS A 103 -12.85 -32.41 8.51
N ILE A 104 -11.54 -32.18 8.49
CA ILE A 104 -10.74 -31.81 9.66
C ILE A 104 -10.76 -30.28 9.86
N ASP A 105 -10.58 -29.54 8.78
CA ASP A 105 -10.61 -28.08 8.74
C ASP A 105 -11.54 -27.60 7.62
N SER A 106 -12.73 -27.17 7.99
CA SER A 106 -13.73 -26.65 7.04
C SER A 106 -13.27 -25.40 6.30
N SER A 107 -12.29 -24.67 6.85
CA SER A 107 -11.70 -23.47 6.23
C SER A 107 -10.66 -23.80 5.15
N ALA A 108 -10.22 -25.07 5.05
CA ALA A 108 -9.19 -25.47 4.10
C ALA A 108 -9.58 -25.13 2.64
N PRO A 109 -8.63 -24.63 1.81
CA PRO A 109 -7.24 -24.36 2.14
C PRO A 109 -7.07 -22.98 2.81
N SER A 110 -6.81 -22.96 4.12
CA SER A 110 -6.55 -21.74 4.89
C SER A 110 -5.18 -21.77 5.56
N LYS A 111 -4.80 -20.65 6.18
CA LYS A 111 -3.60 -20.55 7.02
C LYS A 111 -3.88 -20.90 8.49
N GLN A 112 -5.12 -21.17 8.88
CA GLN A 112 -5.50 -21.31 10.29
C GLN A 112 -4.77 -22.47 10.96
N PHE A 113 -4.66 -23.62 10.28
CA PHE A 113 -3.91 -24.76 10.79
C PHE A 113 -2.41 -24.46 10.96
N SER A 114 -1.77 -23.77 10.00
CA SER A 114 -0.36 -23.38 10.14
C SER A 114 -0.11 -22.39 11.28
N LEU A 115 -1.08 -21.52 11.57
CA LEU A 115 -1.01 -20.58 12.70
C LEU A 115 -1.15 -21.30 14.04
N LEU A 116 -1.97 -22.36 14.12
CA LEU A 116 -2.09 -23.21 15.31
C LEU A 116 -0.80 -23.98 15.63
N VAL A 117 -0.09 -24.46 14.60
CA VAL A 117 1.16 -25.24 14.77
C VAL A 117 2.37 -24.35 15.07
N ALA A 118 2.39 -23.09 14.61
CA ALA A 118 3.49 -22.15 14.86
C ALA A 118 3.45 -21.49 16.25
N GLY A 119 2.42 -21.76 17.06
CA GLY A 119 2.25 -21.23 18.42
C GLY A 119 2.78 -22.13 19.54
N HIS A 120 3.53 -23.19 19.21
CA HIS A 120 4.23 -24.08 20.14
C HIS A 120 5.74 -23.98 19.99
#